data_AF-A0A443QBW3-F1
#
_entry.id   AF-A0A443QBW3-F1
#
_cell.length_a   1.000
_cell.length_b   1.000
_cell.length_c   1.000
_cell.angle_alpha   90.00
_cell.angle_beta   90.00
_cell.angle_gamma   90.00
#
_symmetry.space_group_name_H-M   'P 1'
#
loop_
_entity.id
_entity.type
_entity.pdbx_description
1 polymer ?
#
loop_
_entity_poly.entity_id
_entity_poly.type
_entity_poly.pdbx_seq_one_letter_code
_entity_poly.pdbx_strand_id
1 'polypeptide(L)'
;MIKQKHIPKNSIVRKQYPIKSFDKGYYPNWTDKTYNVQNIIQRKRPMYKIKNNYLLKQSFYPEELQVIKPTMYRIEKILRRRLFGNRMQYFVKWLNYPSSENSWIDANDVISL
;
A
#
# COMPACT_ATOMS: atom_id res chain seq x y z
N MET A 1 17.13 19.55 -16.69
CA MET A 1 16.87 19.80 -15.25
C MET A 1 15.86 18.77 -14.75
N ILE A 2 16.25 17.92 -13.79
CA ILE A 2 15.33 16.93 -13.20
C ILE A 2 14.38 17.69 -12.27
N LYS A 3 13.10 17.80 -12.64
CA LYS A 3 12.09 18.40 -11.74
C LYS A 3 11.96 17.53 -10.50
N GLN A 4 12.09 18.12 -9.31
CA GLN A 4 11.87 17.39 -8.07
C GLN A 4 10.43 16.90 -8.00
N LYS A 5 10.24 15.62 -7.69
CA LYS A 5 8.93 14.99 -7.57
C LYS A 5 8.21 15.52 -6.33
N HIS A 6 7.14 16.27 -6.54
CA HIS A 6 6.28 16.78 -5.47
C HIS A 6 5.14 15.80 -5.18
N ILE A 7 4.98 15.39 -3.92
CA ILE A 7 3.91 14.49 -3.48
C ILE A 7 2.95 15.29 -2.59
N PRO A 8 1.66 15.42 -2.93
CA PRO A 8 0.73 16.20 -2.12
C PRO A 8 0.44 15.53 -0.77
N LYS A 9 0.13 16.36 0.23
CA LYS A 9 -0.36 15.91 1.54
C LYS A 9 -1.63 15.07 1.36
N ASN A 10 -1.84 14.08 2.22
CA ASN A 10 -2.93 13.08 2.17
C ASN A 10 -2.89 12.12 0.97
N SER A 11 -1.81 12.12 0.16
CA SER A 11 -1.64 11.07 -0.85
C SER A 11 -1.41 9.71 -0.20
N ILE A 12 -1.96 8.67 -0.82
CA ILE A 12 -1.64 7.28 -0.49
C ILE A 12 -0.36 6.92 -1.26
N VAL A 13 0.64 6.43 -0.53
CA VAL A 13 1.93 6.03 -1.08
C VAL A 13 2.29 4.61 -0.64
N ARG A 14 3.11 3.94 -1.44
CA ARG A 14 3.94 2.82 -1.01
C ARG A 14 5.40 3.24 -0.97
N LYS A 15 6.20 2.55 -0.19
CA LYS A 15 7.64 2.84 -0.03
C LYS A 15 8.50 1.75 -0.66
N GLN A 16 9.77 2.04 -0.87
CA GLN A 16 10.72 1.00 -1.27
C GLN A 16 11.03 0.02 -0.12
N TYR A 17 11.38 -1.22 -0.48
CA TYR A 17 12.03 -2.16 0.45
C TYR A 17 13.42 -1.62 0.84
N PRO A 18 13.89 -1.88 2.07
CA PRO A 18 15.28 -1.64 2.41
C PRO A 18 16.16 -2.46 1.46
N ILE A 19 17.04 -1.77 0.72
CA ILE A 19 17.94 -2.40 -0.24
C ILE A 19 18.97 -3.24 0.54
N LYS A 20 19.08 -4.53 0.22
CA LYS A 20 20.13 -5.42 0.72
C LYS A 20 21.29 -5.50 -0.28
N SER A 21 22.47 -5.92 0.20
CA SER A 21 23.72 -5.96 -0.58
C SER A 21 23.69 -6.80 -1.87
N PHE A 22 22.66 -7.63 -2.07
CA PHE A 22 22.51 -8.51 -3.23
C PHE A 22 21.20 -8.30 -4.01
N ASP A 23 20.42 -7.27 -3.65
CA ASP A 23 19.18 -6.98 -4.36
C ASP A 23 19.50 -6.45 -5.77
N LYS A 24 19.00 -7.15 -6.78
CA LYS A 24 19.21 -6.77 -8.18
C LYS A 24 18.22 -5.66 -8.55
N GLY A 25 18.73 -4.56 -9.11
CA GLY A 25 17.93 -3.37 -9.45
C GLY A 25 16.83 -3.58 -10.50
N TYR A 26 16.75 -4.73 -11.16
CA TYR A 26 15.69 -5.03 -12.13
C TYR A 26 14.40 -5.56 -11.48
N TYR A 27 14.45 -6.05 -10.24
CA TYR A 27 13.23 -6.51 -9.55
C TYR A 27 12.42 -5.32 -8.99
N PRO A 28 11.08 -5.42 -8.91
CA PRO A 28 10.26 -4.38 -8.31
C PRO A 28 10.56 -4.22 -6.81
N ASN A 29 11.12 -3.08 -6.41
CA ASN A 29 11.52 -2.82 -5.02
C ASN A 29 10.43 -2.12 -4.18
N TRP A 30 9.15 -2.24 -4.52
CA TRP A 30 8.05 -1.55 -3.83
C TRP A 30 7.31 -2.46 -2.85
N THR A 31 7.04 -1.97 -1.65
CA THR A 31 6.20 -2.69 -0.68
C THR A 31 4.73 -2.67 -1.07
N ASP A 32 3.96 -3.70 -0.71
CA ASP A 32 2.50 -3.68 -0.88
C ASP A 32 1.78 -2.85 0.19
N LYS A 33 2.43 -2.60 1.32
CA LYS A 33 1.89 -1.76 2.39
C LYS A 33 1.70 -0.32 1.92
N THR A 34 0.52 0.20 2.22
CA THR A 34 0.13 1.57 1.90
C THR A 34 0.28 2.47 3.12
N TYR A 35 0.56 3.75 2.86
CA TYR A 35 0.81 4.76 3.87
C TYR A 35 0.19 6.09 3.45
N ASN A 36 -0.22 6.89 4.41
CA ASN A 36 -0.71 8.25 4.18
C ASN A 36 0.40 9.27 4.42
N VAL A 37 0.57 10.21 3.50
CA VAL A 37 1.50 11.34 3.66
C VAL A 37 0.91 12.35 4.66
N GLN A 38 1.56 12.49 5.81
CA GLN A 38 1.10 13.38 6.88
C GLN A 38 1.67 14.79 6.79
N ASN A 39 2.99 14.89 6.57
CA ASN A 39 3.69 16.17 6.62
C ASN A 39 4.84 16.18 5.62
N ILE A 40 5.15 17.36 5.11
CA ILE A 40 6.19 17.64 4.14
C ILE A 40 7.20 18.57 4.81
N ILE A 41 8.43 18.10 4.99
CA ILE A 41 9.53 18.89 5.50
C ILE A 41 10.22 19.55 4.30
N GLN A 42 9.97 20.83 4.11
CA GLN A 42 10.61 21.62 3.06
C GLN A 42 12.06 21.90 3.43
N ARG A 43 12.99 21.36 2.63
CA ARG A 43 14.44 21.58 2.69
C ARG A 43 14.97 21.57 1.26
N LYS A 44 16.28 21.79 1.08
CA LYS A 44 16.96 21.64 -0.24
C LYS A 44 16.65 20.28 -0.90
N ARG A 45 16.56 19.22 -0.07
CA ARG A 45 15.97 17.93 -0.43
C ARG A 45 14.72 17.70 0.44
N PRO A 46 13.51 17.77 -0.12
CA PRO A 46 12.28 17.62 0.67
C PRO A 46 12.17 16.21 1.24
N MET A 47 11.57 16.09 2.43
CA MET A 47 11.30 14.80 3.05
C MET A 47 9.82 14.69 3.42
N TYR A 48 9.27 13.49 3.32
CA TYR A 48 7.87 13.21 3.56
C TYR A 48 7.71 12.31 4.78
N LYS A 49 6.99 12.78 5.79
CA LYS A 49 6.57 11.97 6.93
C LYS A 49 5.33 11.18 6.53
N ILE A 50 5.45 9.86 6.49
CA ILE A 50 4.34 8.96 6.20
C ILE A 50 3.86 8.27 7.48
N LYS A 51 2.60 7.84 7.51
CA LYS A 51 1.99 7.07 8.60
C LYS A 51 1.16 5.91 8.05
N ASN A 52 1.29 4.73 8.65
CA ASN A 52 0.34 3.62 8.50
C ASN A 52 -0.62 3.58 9.71
N ASN A 53 -1.75 2.88 9.57
CA ASN A 53 -2.75 2.66 10.62
C ASN A 53 -2.11 2.18 11.93
N TYR A 54 -1.09 1.32 11.87
CA TYR A 54 -0.38 0.75 13.02
C TYR A 54 0.84 1.57 13.53
N LEU A 55 0.96 2.84 13.11
CA LEU A 55 2.02 3.78 13.52
C LEU A 55 3.46 3.38 13.14
N LEU A 56 3.92 3.96 12.04
CA LEU A 56 5.34 4.24 11.78
C LEU A 56 5.42 5.71 11.37
N LYS A 57 6.16 6.54 12.12
CA LYS A 57 6.42 7.95 11.78
C LYS A 57 7.85 8.08 11.25
N GLN A 58 8.10 7.55 10.06
CA GLN A 58 9.41 7.68 9.40
C GLN A 58 9.34 8.71 8.28
N SER A 59 10.48 9.36 8.01
CA SER A 59 10.62 10.35 6.94
C SER A 59 11.33 9.71 5.76
N PHE A 60 10.85 9.98 4.55
CA PHE A 60 11.38 9.42 3.30
C PHE A 60 11.62 10.51 2.25
N TYR A 61 12.58 10.29 1.38
CA TYR A 61 12.80 11.09 0.19
C TYR A 61 11.74 10.78 -0.90
N PRO A 62 11.49 11.72 -1.83
CA PRO A 62 10.50 11.51 -2.90
C PRO A 62 10.76 10.29 -3.78
N GLU A 63 12.02 9.90 -3.98
CA GLU A 63 12.42 8.76 -4.80
C GLU A 63 12.08 7.41 -4.12
N GLU A 64 12.04 7.40 -2.80
CA GLU A 64 11.70 6.23 -1.98
C GLU A 64 10.19 5.99 -1.88
N LEU A 65 9.38 6.90 -2.44
CA LEU A 65 7.93 6.88 -2.37
C LEU A 65 7.28 6.81 -3.75
N GLN A 66 6.28 5.96 -3.88
CA GLN A 66 5.42 5.89 -5.05
C GLN A 66 3.97 6.19 -4.66
N VAL A 67 3.41 7.24 -5.26
CA VAL A 67 1.99 7.53 -5.15
C VAL A 67 1.20 6.44 -5.87
N ILE A 68 0.19 5.92 -5.19
CA ILE A 68 -0.69 4.89 -5.73
C ILE A 68 -2.14 5.37 -5.63
N LYS A 69 -2.96 4.89 -6.55
CA LYS A 69 -4.41 4.96 -6.48
C LYS A 69 -4.90 3.53 -6.42
N PRO A 70 -5.07 2.93 -5.23
CA PRO A 70 -5.51 1.54 -5.15
C PRO A 70 -6.97 1.47 -5.58
N THR A 71 -7.21 1.05 -6.81
CA THR A 71 -8.55 0.72 -7.31
C THR A 71 -8.90 -0.74 -7.02
N MET A 72 -7.90 -1.60 -6.83
CA MET A 72 -8.07 -3.04 -6.66
C MET A 72 -7.06 -3.60 -5.66
N TYR A 73 -7.48 -4.63 -4.92
CA TYR A 73 -6.66 -5.38 -3.98
C TYR A 73 -6.58 -6.85 -4.41
N ARG A 74 -5.41 -7.47 -4.23
CA ARG A 74 -5.19 -8.87 -4.61
C ARG A 74 -5.60 -9.80 -3.47
N ILE A 75 -6.44 -10.78 -3.80
CA ILE A 75 -6.82 -11.86 -2.88
C ILE A 75 -5.75 -12.95 -2.96
N GLU A 76 -5.22 -13.34 -1.80
CA GLU A 76 -4.34 -14.52 -1.67
C GLU A 76 -5.16 -15.81 -1.65
N LYS A 77 -6.20 -15.81 -0.82
CA LYS A 77 -7.07 -16.98 -0.63
C LYS A 77 -8.45 -16.57 -0.11
N ILE A 78 -9.48 -17.25 -0.58
CA ILE A 78 -10.81 -17.23 0.04
C ILE A 78 -10.82 -18.25 1.18
N LEU A 79 -11.04 -17.79 2.41
CA LEU A 79 -10.99 -18.60 3.62
C LEU A 79 -12.34 -19.20 3.97
N ARG A 80 -13.43 -18.41 3.80
CA ARG A 80 -14.80 -18.83 4.12
C ARG A 80 -15.79 -18.16 3.17
N ARG A 81 -17.00 -18.71 3.13
CA ARG A 81 -18.15 -18.17 2.39
C ARG A 81 -19.36 -18.17 3.31
N ARG A 82 -20.20 -17.13 3.23
CA ARG A 82 -21.48 -17.05 3.94
C ARG A 82 -22.53 -16.37 3.08
N LEU A 83 -23.79 -16.62 3.41
CA LEU A 83 -24.93 -15.85 2.94
C LEU A 83 -25.30 -14.87 4.07
N PHE A 84 -25.18 -13.57 3.83
CA PHE A 84 -25.50 -12.52 4.82
C PHE A 84 -26.62 -11.64 4.25
N GLY A 85 -27.81 -11.74 4.83
CA GLY A 85 -29.03 -11.26 4.18
C GLY A 85 -29.24 -12.00 2.85
N ASN A 86 -29.49 -11.26 1.77
CA ASN A 86 -29.61 -11.83 0.42
C ASN A 86 -28.31 -11.76 -0.41
N ARG A 87 -27.16 -11.53 0.23
CA ARG A 87 -25.87 -11.37 -0.47
C ARG A 87 -24.89 -12.47 -0.10
N MET A 88 -24.19 -12.99 -1.10
CA MET A 88 -23.06 -13.89 -0.90
C MET A 88 -21.82 -13.08 -0.55
N GLN A 89 -21.16 -13.46 0.54
CA GLN A 89 -19.92 -12.83 1.00
C GLN A 89 -18.79 -13.84 1.12
N TYR A 90 -17.57 -13.37 0.85
CA TYR A 90 -16.34 -14.13 1.00
C TYR A 90 -15.48 -13.53 2.10
N PHE A 91 -14.97 -14.38 3.00
CA PHE A 91 -13.94 -13.99 3.94
C PHE A 91 -12.58 -14.19 3.29
N VAL A 92 -11.87 -13.12 3.00
CA VAL A 92 -10.66 -13.15 2.18
C VAL A 92 -9.40 -12.89 3.00
N LYS A 93 -8.34 -13.62 2.66
CA LYS A 93 -6.96 -13.30 3.00
C LYS A 93 -6.39 -12.45 1.87
N TRP A 94 -5.97 -11.23 2.19
CA TRP A 94 -5.33 -10.33 1.23
C TRP A 94 -3.86 -10.68 1.03
N LEU A 95 -3.40 -10.65 -0.21
CA LEU A 95 -2.01 -10.94 -0.58
C LEU A 95 -1.06 -9.90 0.05
N ASN A 96 -0.05 -10.37 0.79
CA ASN A 96 0.97 -9.53 1.44
C ASN A 96 0.47 -8.65 2.60
N TYR A 97 -0.72 -8.92 3.13
CA TYR A 97 -1.25 -8.33 4.37
C TYR A 97 -1.30 -9.37 5.50
N PRO A 98 -1.21 -8.97 6.78
CA PRO A 98 -1.36 -9.89 7.90
C PRO A 98 -2.81 -10.40 8.00
N SER A 99 -2.99 -11.57 8.64
CA SER A 99 -4.32 -12.17 8.84
C SER A 99 -5.28 -11.31 9.68
N SER A 100 -4.76 -10.32 10.40
CA SER A 100 -5.58 -9.33 11.12
C SER A 100 -6.37 -8.40 10.18
N GLU A 101 -5.96 -8.27 8.93
CA GLU A 101 -6.65 -7.47 7.89
C GLU A 101 -7.66 -8.30 7.09
N ASN A 102 -7.88 -9.56 7.44
CA ASN A 102 -8.87 -10.39 6.75
C ASN A 102 -10.26 -9.77 6.91
N SER A 103 -11.03 -9.76 5.83
CA SER A 103 -12.31 -9.05 5.80
C SER A 103 -13.36 -9.82 4.99
N TRP A 104 -14.63 -9.54 5.28
CA TRP A 104 -15.75 -10.01 4.47
C TRP A 104 -15.99 -9.01 3.35
N ILE A 105 -16.01 -9.50 2.11
CA ILE A 105 -16.35 -8.70 0.91
C ILE A 105 -17.53 -9.33 0.18
N ASP A 106 -18.31 -8.51 -0.52
CA ASP A 106 -19.41 -9.00 -1.35
C ASP A 106 -18.84 -9.76 -2.56
N ALA A 107 -19.49 -10.87 -2.92
CA ALA A 107 -19.04 -11.71 -4.03
C ALA A 107 -18.99 -10.97 -5.37
N ASN A 108 -19.84 -9.95 -5.53
CA ASN A 108 -19.89 -9.11 -6.73
C ASN A 108 -18.68 -8.18 -6.87
N ASP A 109 -17.97 -7.90 -5.78
CA ASP A 109 -16.76 -7.06 -5.80
C ASP A 109 -15.50 -7.87 -6.19
N VAL A 110 -15.63 -9.20 -6.32
CA VAL A 110 -14.53 -10.08 -6.71
C VAL A 110 -14.46 -10.22 -8.22
N ILE A 111 -13.35 -9.77 -8.78
CA ILE A 111 -13.04 -9.90 -10.21
C ILE A 111 -12.00 -11.00 -10.38
N SER A 112 -12.30 -11.99 -11.21
CA SER A 112 -11.28 -12.94 -11.69
C SER A 112 -10.65 -12.36 -12.95
N LEU A 113 -9.33 -12.17 -12.91
CA LEU A 113 -8.53 -11.69 -14.04
C LEU A 113 -7.82 -12.84 -14.74
#